data_AF-A0A1F2W9J9-F1
#
_entry.id   AF-A0A1F2W9J9-F1
#
_cell.length_a   1.000
_cell.length_b   1.000
_cell.length_c   1.000
_cell.angle_alpha   90.00
_cell.angle_beta   90.00
_cell.angle_gamma   90.00
#
_symmetry.space_group_name_H-M   'P 1'
#
loop_
_entity.id
_entity.type
_entity.pdbx_description
1 polymer ?
#
loop_
_entity_poly.entity_id
_entity_poly.type
_entity_poly.pdbx_seq_one_letter_code
_entity_poly.pdbx_strand_id
1 'polypeptide(L)'
;MFDAALEAAAQLGFQVSMADRAAGRLYLSQARGQHGASRRFDLALTDSSPGRVAVLLSWHPNPLLPWPLRSEGRGAARLCQCIEQTLEER
;
A
#
# COMPACT_ATOMS: atom_id res chain seq x y z
N MET A 1 4.10 -12.33 -3.91
CA MET A 1 3.05 -11.45 -3.37
C MET A 1 3.55 -10.56 -2.25
N PHE A 2 3.90 -11.08 -1.05
CA PHE A 2 4.39 -10.22 0.04
C PHE A 2 5.64 -9.41 -0.36
N ASP A 3 6.60 -10.04 -1.05
CA ASP A 3 7.79 -9.35 -1.55
C ASP A 3 7.45 -8.33 -2.65
N ALA A 4 6.50 -8.63 -3.53
CA ALA A 4 6.02 -7.68 -4.53
C ALA A 4 5.36 -6.45 -3.89
N ALA A 5 4.65 -6.63 -2.78
CA ALA A 5 4.09 -5.54 -2.00
C ALA A 5 5.17 -4.67 -1.31
N LEU A 6 6.24 -5.29 -0.81
CA LEU A 6 7.39 -4.56 -0.26
C LEU A 6 8.12 -3.76 -1.34
N GLU A 7 8.31 -4.36 -2.51
CA GLU A 7 8.98 -3.72 -3.64
C GLU A 7 8.17 -2.55 -4.19
N ALA A 8 6.87 -2.75 -4.45
CA ALA A 8 5.96 -1.67 -4.85
C ALA A 8 5.91 -0.54 -3.82
N ALA A 9 5.88 -0.87 -2.52
CA ALA A 9 5.94 0.12 -1.45
C ALA A 9 7.23 0.94 -1.53
N ALA A 10 8.38 0.30 -1.71
CA ALA A 10 9.67 0.97 -1.84
C ALA A 10 9.75 1.86 -3.09
N GLN A 11 9.28 1.37 -4.26
CA GLN A 11 9.24 2.13 -5.51
C GLN A 11 8.42 3.42 -5.39
N LEU A 12 7.32 3.36 -4.63
CA LEU A 12 6.44 4.51 -4.39
C LEU A 12 6.89 5.39 -3.21
N GLY A 13 8.03 5.09 -2.59
CA GLY A 13 8.59 5.85 -1.47
C GLY A 13 7.83 5.68 -0.15
N PHE A 14 7.09 4.58 0.00
CA PHE A 14 6.54 4.20 1.30
C PHE A 14 7.61 3.56 2.17
N GLN A 15 7.62 3.95 3.44
CA GLN A 15 8.35 3.23 4.48
C GLN A 15 7.47 2.14 5.06
N VAL A 16 8.05 0.99 5.35
CA VAL A 16 7.37 -0.09 6.06
C VAL A 16 7.49 0.17 7.56
N SER A 17 6.36 0.42 8.21
CA SER A 17 6.29 0.63 9.67
C SER A 17 6.17 -0.68 10.43
N MET A 18 5.46 -1.67 9.86
CA MET A 18 5.33 -3.02 10.42
C MET A 18 5.00 -4.02 9.30
N ALA A 19 5.50 -5.24 9.42
CA ALA A 19 5.26 -6.32 8.48
C ALA A 19 4.97 -7.61 9.26
N ASP A 20 3.77 -8.17 9.08
CA ASP A 20 3.40 -9.49 9.59
C ASP A 20 3.19 -10.43 8.40
N ARG A 21 4.25 -11.17 8.09
CA ARG A 21 4.29 -12.07 6.93
C ARG A 21 3.39 -13.30 7.11
N ALA A 22 3.17 -13.74 8.35
CA ALA A 22 2.32 -14.88 8.66
C ALA A 22 0.84 -14.53 8.51
N ALA A 23 0.45 -13.31 8.90
CA ALA A 23 -0.91 -12.80 8.71
C ALA A 23 -1.14 -12.13 7.34
N GLY A 24 -0.11 -12.04 6.48
CA GLY A 24 -0.17 -11.35 5.20
C GLY A 24 -0.43 -9.84 5.34
N ARG A 25 0.00 -9.22 6.43
CA ARG A 25 -0.26 -7.79 6.71
C ARG A 25 0.97 -6.92 6.53
N LEU A 26 0.79 -5.78 5.88
CA LEU A 26 1.84 -4.78 5.69
C LEU A 26 1.31 -3.39 6.06
N TYR A 27 2.04 -2.69 6.92
CA TYR A 27 1.70 -1.37 7.42
C TYR A 27 2.67 -0.35 6.85
N LEU A 28 2.18 0.55 6.02
CA LEU A 28 3.01 1.51 5.27
C LEU A 28 2.79 2.93 5.77
N SER A 29 3.89 3.67 5.86
CA SER A 29 3.91 5.10 6.15
C SER A 29 4.72 5.84 5.09
N GLN A 30 4.15 6.84 4.41
CA GLN A 30 4.96 7.63 3.46
C GLN A 30 5.84 8.66 4.20
N ALA A 31 7.15 8.62 3.96
CA ALA A 31 8.08 9.65 4.43
C ALA A 31 8.38 10.68 3.32
N ARG A 32 7.85 11.88 3.53
CA ARG A 32 8.17 13.18 2.90
C ARG A 32 8.78 13.19 1.50
N GLY A 33 7.96 13.68 0.56
CA GLY A 33 8.41 14.39 -0.64
C GLY A 33 7.29 15.34 -1.09
N GLN A 34 7.42 16.61 -0.72
CA GLN A 34 6.55 17.74 -1.10
C GLN A 34 5.14 17.77 -0.46
N HIS A 35 4.96 18.63 0.56
CA HIS A 35 3.65 19.13 1.04
C HIS A 35 2.68 18.17 1.77
N GLY A 36 3.04 17.78 2.99
CA GLY A 36 2.03 17.60 4.04
C GLY A 36 1.55 16.17 4.29
N ALA A 37 1.65 15.82 5.58
CA ALA A 37 1.04 14.69 6.27
C ALA A 37 1.50 13.25 5.91
N SER A 38 1.87 12.50 6.95
CA SER A 38 2.14 11.06 6.83
C SER A 38 0.86 10.31 6.45
N ARG A 39 0.99 9.38 5.51
CA ARG A 39 -0.11 8.54 5.02
C ARG A 39 0.06 7.14 5.54
N ARG A 40 -0.98 6.58 6.16
CA ARG A 40 -0.97 5.22 6.70
C ARG A 40 -1.85 4.32 5.85
N PHE A 41 -1.23 3.26 5.33
CA PHE A 41 -1.94 2.18 4.63
C PHE A 41 -1.76 0.88 5.39
N ASP A 42 -2.85 0.14 5.52
CA ASP A 42 -2.87 -1.21 6.06
C ASP A 42 -3.25 -2.15 4.90
N LEU A 43 -2.33 -3.02 4.52
CA LEU A 43 -2.52 -4.00 3.45
C LEU A 43 -2.77 -5.36 4.08
N ALA A 44 -3.77 -6.07 3.58
CA ALA A 44 -3.96 -7.49 3.78
C ALA A 44 -3.84 -8.19 2.43
N LEU A 45 -2.88 -9.10 2.33
CA LEU A 45 -2.54 -9.80 1.11
C LEU A 45 -2.99 -11.26 1.25
N THR A 46 -3.94 -11.69 0.41
CA THR A 46 -4.53 -13.02 0.49
C THR A 46 -4.42 -13.72 -0.85
N ASP A 47 -3.98 -14.99 -0.84
CA ASP A 47 -4.06 -15.81 -2.03
C ASP A 47 -5.48 -16.37 -2.12
N SER A 48 -6.28 -15.82 -3.04
CA SER A 48 -7.72 -16.10 -3.10
C SER A 48 -8.04 -17.39 -3.86
N SER A 49 -7.10 -17.88 -4.68
CA SER A 49 -7.16 -19.17 -5.40
C SER A 49 -5.85 -19.36 -6.20
N PRO A 50 -5.51 -20.58 -6.65
CA PRO A 50 -4.35 -20.79 -7.53
C PRO A 50 -4.37 -19.84 -8.73
N GLY A 51 -3.43 -18.90 -8.77
CA GLY A 51 -3.31 -17.91 -9.83
C GLY A 51 -4.15 -16.64 -9.68
N ARG A 52 -4.85 -16.41 -8.55
CA ARG A 52 -5.51 -15.11 -8.26
C ARG A 52 -5.11 -14.54 -6.91
N VAL A 53 -4.38 -13.44 -6.98
CA VAL A 53 -3.98 -12.64 -5.82
C VAL A 53 -5.07 -11.62 -5.51
N ALA A 54 -5.54 -11.61 -4.26
CA ALA A 54 -6.41 -10.54 -3.75
C ALA A 54 -5.60 -9.63 -2.81
N VAL A 55 -5.52 -8.34 -3.16
CA VAL A 55 -4.92 -7.30 -2.33
C VAL A 55 -6.04 -6.46 -1.73
N LEU A 56 -6.27 -6.59 -0.42
CA LEU A 56 -7.15 -5.71 0.30
C LEU A 56 -6.34 -4.57 0.90
N LEU A 57 -6.67 -3.35 0.50
CA LEU A 57 -5.98 -2.15 0.94
C LEU A 57 -6.94 -1.26 1.73
N SER A 58 -6.60 -1.00 2.97
CA SER A 58 -7.29 -0.05 3.84
C SER A 58 -6.41 1.19 4.05
N TRP A 59 -7.03 2.36 4.05
CA TRP A 59 -6.33 3.61 4.36
C TRP A 59 -7.10 4.40 5.40
N HIS A 60 -6.36 5.08 6.26
CA HIS A 60 -6.95 5.94 7.28
C HIS A 60 -7.05 7.36 6.73
N PRO A 61 -8.26 7.95 6.66
CA PRO A 61 -8.39 9.33 6.21
C PRO A 61 -7.60 10.24 7.16
N ASN A 62 -6.77 11.11 6.59
CA ASN A 62 -6.00 12.05 7.39
C ASN A 62 -6.87 13.27 7.71
N PRO A 63 -7.28 13.50 8.97
CA PRO A 63 -8.17 14.61 9.32
C PRO A 63 -7.52 15.98 9.11
N LEU A 64 -6.18 16.03 9.05
CA LEU A 64 -5.41 17.25 8.84
C LEU A 64 -5.38 17.71 7.37
N LEU A 65 -5.81 16.86 6.43
CA LEU A 65 -5.89 17.25 5.01
C LEU A 65 -7.27 17.86 4.70
N PRO A 66 -7.37 18.85 3.80
CA PRO A 66 -8.65 19.34 3.29
C PRO A 66 -9.22 18.38 2.23
N TRP A 67 -10.54 18.39 2.01
CA TRP A 67 -11.14 17.71 0.86
C TRP A 67 -10.65 18.40 -0.46
N PRO A 68 -10.25 17.68 -1.53
CA PRO A 68 -10.29 16.23 -1.72
C PRO A 68 -9.07 15.42 -1.25
N LEU A 69 -8.04 16.09 -0.74
CA LEU A 69 -6.80 15.47 -0.28
C LEU A 69 -6.97 14.58 0.96
N ARG A 70 -8.12 14.64 1.65
CA ARG A 70 -8.49 13.69 2.73
C ARG A 70 -8.57 12.24 2.27
N SER A 71 -8.92 12.00 1.01
CA SER A 71 -9.03 10.64 0.48
C SER A 71 -7.67 10.20 -0.03
N GLU A 72 -7.12 9.20 0.65
CA GLU A 72 -5.92 8.50 0.23
C GLU A 72 -6.17 7.49 -0.91
N GLY A 73 -7.39 7.47 -1.48
CA GLY A 73 -7.80 6.57 -2.54
C GLY A 73 -6.91 6.60 -3.78
N ARG A 74 -6.34 7.75 -4.14
CA ARG A 74 -5.39 7.84 -5.28
C ARG A 74 -4.05 7.18 -4.94
N GLY A 75 -3.55 7.38 -3.73
CA GLY A 75 -2.33 6.71 -3.26
C GLY A 75 -2.55 5.20 -3.17
N ALA A 76 -3.73 4.81 -2.71
CA ALA A 76 -4.15 3.42 -2.66
C ALA A 76 -4.21 2.75 -4.04
N ALA A 77 -4.89 3.38 -5.00
CA ALA A 77 -4.98 2.87 -6.36
C ALA A 77 -3.60 2.70 -7.02
N ARG A 78 -2.69 3.67 -6.82
CA ARG A 78 -1.31 3.57 -7.32
C ARG A 78 -0.54 2.42 -6.69
N LEU A 79 -0.71 2.20 -5.39
CA LEU A 79 -0.07 1.09 -4.69
C LEU A 79 -0.58 -0.25 -5.22
N CYS A 80 -1.90 -0.43 -5.40
CA CYS A 80 -2.45 -1.64 -6.01
C CYS A 80 -1.90 -1.88 -7.42
N GLN A 81 -1.92 -0.84 -8.27
CA GLN A 81 -1.41 -0.95 -9.65
C GLN A 81 0.07 -1.35 -9.70
N CYS A 82 0.90 -0.77 -8.82
CA CYS A 82 2.32 -1.08 -8.76
C CYS A 82 2.55 -2.53 -8.27
N ILE A 83 1.78 -3.00 -7.29
CA ILE A 83 1.82 -4.40 -6.83
C ILE A 83 1.44 -5.36 -7.96
N GLU A 84 0.40 -5.05 -8.73
CA GLU A 84 -0.03 -5.83 -9.89
C GLU A 84 1.09 -5.93 -10.93
N GLN A 85 1.71 -4.81 -11.30
CA GLN A 85 2.83 -4.78 -12.24
C GLN A 85 4.02 -5.63 -11.76
N THR A 86 4.42 -5.50 -10.48
CA THR A 86 5.51 -6.30 -9.92
C THR A 86 5.19 -7.80 -9.87
N LEU A 87 3.91 -8.18 -9.83
CA LEU A 87 3.49 -9.58 -9.90
C LEU A 87 3.50 -10.13 -11.34
N GLU A 88 3.18 -9.32 -12.33
CA GLU A 88 3.19 -9.71 -13.76
C GLU A 88 4.61 -9.87 -14.31
N GLU A 89 5.58 -9.14 -13.78
CA GLU A 89 7.00 -9.21 -14.18
C GLU A 89 7.75 -10.45 -13.64
N ARG A 90 7.08 -11.35 -12.89
CA ARG A 90 7.66 -12.53 -12.21
C ARG A 90 7.09 -13.84 -12.71
#